data_AF-A0A1M6JFQ8-F1
#
_entry.id   AF-A0A1M6JFQ8-F1
#
_cell.length_a   1.000
_cell.length_b   1.000
_cell.length_c   1.000
_cell.angle_alpha   90.00
_cell.angle_beta   90.00
_cell.angle_gamma   90.00
#
_symmetry.space_group_name_H-M   'P 1'
#
loop_
_entity.id
_entity.type
_entity.pdbx_description
1 polymer ?
#
loop_
_entity_poly.entity_id
_entity_poly.type
_entity_poly.pdbx_seq_one_letter_code
_entity_poly.pdbx_strand_id
1 'polypeptide(L)'
;MQNEWLQTIQNMYWVFIFIIYPAIFREAYADIGNAKLIAFYAVSFLFIISNTIIFIYIKCKKQPLPQLNLVKTEKRLLATISLLTLITFIINGRYHETFFGINDYAASFLYIETLIIVFALIRTQRINEVLFCACSSVGLIIVGGIAFIQFLNYDFIHMYDSISPSYSSLTFLSTMSNVDCAGFYFAVMLPFSVFLLTKKWWNTLGALGIIMSTLGVIISSSDTALVGFIVEILLILLVSIEIKEYRNSSFYTLLFVTIGISIIYVMRRNLSVTRNLSSIYMLVTSLPVIVLLLIVSLLLLLINTKAASFKWLKILLMATIMLIFSAPVYIAIITKTVSCDRLSTSPFLSFFSNFLYFDNNWGSGRGYIWKCHLYLFSHGNIINILLGQGACSFKNLYNSNQNLFHDMYGNMYVDILLKDSHNMYLHFLFEYGLLNFLAVLSFLFCRLKYMKKSDNYYYRLKFCALVCAMVMAIAIMSYSIHMAFIPSLL
;
A
#
# COMPACT_ATOMS: atom_id res chain seq x y z
N MET A 1 -0.78 -8.16 -35.10
CA MET A 1 0.69 -8.15 -34.89
C MET A 1 1.19 -7.05 -33.95
N GLN A 2 1.21 -5.75 -34.31
CA GLN A 2 1.82 -4.73 -33.43
C GLN A 2 1.08 -4.49 -32.10
N ASN A 3 -0.26 -4.47 -32.13
CA ASN A 3 -1.06 -4.41 -30.90
C ASN A 3 -0.84 -5.66 -30.02
N GLU A 4 -0.54 -6.82 -30.63
CA GLU A 4 -0.20 -8.04 -29.88
C GLU A 4 1.19 -7.95 -29.26
N TRP A 5 2.14 -7.26 -29.89
CA TRP A 5 3.47 -7.00 -29.30
C TRP A 5 3.36 -6.08 -28.09
N LEU A 6 2.61 -4.97 -28.20
CA LEU A 6 2.36 -4.07 -27.08
C LEU A 6 1.65 -4.79 -25.93
N GLN A 7 0.63 -5.60 -26.25
CA GLN A 7 -0.05 -6.42 -25.25
C GLN A 7 0.88 -7.43 -24.59
N THR A 8 1.74 -8.11 -25.38
CA THR A 8 2.71 -9.08 -24.87
C THR A 8 3.71 -8.43 -23.92
N ILE A 9 4.27 -7.27 -24.29
CA ILE A 9 5.21 -6.52 -23.45
C ILE A 9 4.55 -6.07 -22.15
N GLN A 10 3.30 -5.60 -22.21
CA GLN A 10 2.55 -5.25 -21.00
C GLN A 10 2.26 -6.47 -20.12
N ASN A 11 1.93 -7.62 -20.71
CA ASN A 11 1.74 -8.86 -19.98
C ASN A 11 3.02 -9.34 -19.30
N MET A 12 4.18 -9.24 -19.98
CA MET A 12 5.49 -9.52 -19.39
C MET A 12 5.82 -8.57 -18.24
N TYR A 13 5.46 -7.29 -18.37
CA TYR A 13 5.62 -6.32 -17.30
C TYR A 13 4.78 -6.68 -16.06
N TRP A 14 3.57 -7.22 -16.23
CA TRP A 14 2.76 -7.76 -15.13
C TRP A 14 3.38 -8.96 -14.43
N VAL A 15 3.90 -9.91 -15.20
CA VAL A 15 4.64 -11.05 -14.63
C VAL A 15 5.81 -10.55 -13.80
N PHE A 16 6.58 -9.59 -14.32
CA PHE A 16 7.69 -9.03 -13.58
C PHE A 16 7.24 -8.32 -12.29
N ILE A 17 6.35 -7.32 -12.38
CA ILE A 17 5.97 -6.49 -11.23
C ILE A 17 5.27 -7.29 -10.14
N PHE A 18 4.47 -8.30 -10.49
CA PHE A 18 3.70 -9.04 -9.49
C PHE A 18 4.33 -10.34 -9.00
N ILE A 19 5.21 -10.98 -9.78
CA ILE A 19 5.78 -12.28 -9.40
C ILE A 19 7.27 -12.13 -9.08
N ILE A 20 8.02 -11.51 -10.00
CA ILE A 20 9.49 -11.47 -9.91
C ILE A 20 9.93 -10.37 -8.94
N TYR A 21 9.46 -9.14 -9.14
CA TYR A 21 9.82 -7.97 -8.33
C TYR A 21 9.59 -8.17 -6.82
N PRO A 22 8.46 -8.75 -6.35
CA PRO A 22 8.27 -9.05 -4.94
C PRO A 22 9.29 -10.04 -4.39
N ALA A 23 9.74 -11.00 -5.20
CA ALA A 23 10.68 -12.04 -4.82
C ALA A 23 12.15 -11.63 -4.94
N ILE A 24 12.49 -10.54 -5.65
CA ILE A 24 13.87 -10.06 -5.77
C ILE A 24 14.39 -9.53 -4.44
N PHE A 25 15.60 -9.97 -4.07
CA PHE A 25 16.42 -9.40 -3.01
C PHE A 25 17.91 -9.59 -3.36
N ARG A 26 18.77 -8.77 -2.77
CA ARG A 26 20.24 -8.88 -2.80
C ARG A 26 20.74 -8.63 -1.39
N GLU A 27 21.70 -9.43 -0.93
CA GLU A 27 22.24 -9.35 0.43
C GLU A 27 21.14 -9.35 1.51
N ALA A 28 20.14 -10.22 1.31
CA ALA A 28 19.05 -10.42 2.26
C ALA A 28 18.36 -9.09 2.64
N TYR A 29 18.10 -8.80 3.92
CA TYR A 29 17.44 -7.56 4.35
C TYR A 29 18.35 -6.32 4.33
N ALA A 30 19.68 -6.48 4.27
CA ALA A 30 20.61 -5.35 4.31
C ALA A 30 20.48 -4.43 3.09
N ASP A 31 20.24 -4.98 1.89
CA ASP A 31 20.21 -4.21 0.62
C ASP A 31 18.93 -4.41 -0.21
N ILE A 32 17.89 -5.03 0.38
CA ILE A 32 16.65 -5.37 -0.33
C ILE A 32 15.94 -4.18 -0.98
N GLY A 33 16.00 -3.00 -0.36
CA GLY A 33 15.38 -1.77 -0.87
C GLY A 33 16.03 -1.30 -2.18
N ASN A 34 17.37 -1.27 -2.21
CA ASN A 34 18.14 -0.93 -3.40
C ASN A 34 18.01 -1.97 -4.49
N ALA A 35 18.07 -3.26 -4.13
CA ALA A 35 17.92 -4.35 -5.07
C ALA A 35 16.62 -4.23 -5.86
N LYS A 36 15.52 -3.93 -5.15
CA LYS A 36 14.22 -3.70 -5.75
C LYS A 36 14.18 -2.41 -6.57
N LEU A 37 14.71 -1.30 -6.07
CA LEU A 37 14.75 -0.05 -6.83
C LEU A 37 15.49 -0.22 -8.17
N ILE A 38 16.66 -0.85 -8.16
CA ILE A 38 17.45 -1.15 -9.37
C ILE A 38 16.65 -2.06 -10.32
N ALA A 39 16.04 -3.12 -9.80
CA ALA A 39 15.23 -4.03 -10.59
C ALA A 39 14.01 -3.33 -11.22
N PHE A 40 13.35 -2.44 -10.47
CA PHE A 40 12.25 -1.62 -10.96
C PHE A 40 12.72 -0.71 -12.10
N TYR A 41 13.83 0.01 -11.95
CA TYR A 41 14.35 0.86 -13.02
C TYR A 41 14.75 0.06 -14.25
N ALA A 42 15.49 -1.03 -14.07
CA ALA A 42 15.95 -1.86 -15.18
C ALA A 42 14.76 -2.33 -16.03
N VAL A 43 13.73 -2.91 -15.41
CA VAL A 43 12.58 -3.42 -16.15
C VAL A 43 11.65 -2.31 -16.64
N SER A 44 11.46 -1.24 -15.87
CA SER A 44 10.66 -0.10 -16.32
C SER A 44 11.29 0.61 -17.52
N PHE A 45 12.61 0.79 -17.56
CA PHE A 45 13.28 1.35 -18.73
C PHE A 45 13.25 0.41 -19.92
N LEU A 46 13.44 -0.90 -19.72
CA LEU A 46 13.25 -1.88 -20.80
C LEU A 46 11.81 -1.81 -21.34
N PHE A 47 10.81 -1.70 -20.48
CA PHE A 47 9.42 -1.53 -20.86
C PHE A 47 9.19 -0.23 -21.65
N ILE A 48 9.73 0.90 -21.18
CA ILE A 48 9.63 2.20 -21.84
C ILE A 48 10.32 2.17 -23.22
N ILE A 49 11.54 1.67 -23.29
CA ILE A 49 12.32 1.56 -24.53
C ILE A 49 11.59 0.66 -25.52
N SER A 50 11.11 -0.50 -25.09
CA SER A 50 10.39 -1.44 -25.96
C SER A 50 9.11 -0.83 -26.54
N ASN A 51 8.31 -0.14 -25.71
CA ASN A 51 7.14 0.57 -26.20
C ASN A 51 7.51 1.72 -27.14
N THR A 52 8.59 2.45 -26.86
CA THR A 52 9.07 3.56 -27.69
C THR A 52 9.50 3.06 -29.07
N ILE A 53 10.26 1.97 -29.14
CA ILE A 53 10.68 1.34 -30.40
C ILE A 53 9.45 0.92 -31.21
N ILE A 54 8.44 0.33 -30.57
CA ILE A 54 7.20 -0.07 -31.25
C ILE A 54 6.41 1.15 -31.75
N PHE A 55 6.32 2.22 -30.96
CA PHE A 55 5.64 3.45 -31.39
C PHE A 55 6.36 4.13 -32.56
N ILE A 56 7.70 4.16 -32.55
CA ILE A 56 8.50 4.62 -33.68
C ILE A 56 8.21 3.74 -34.90
N TYR A 57 8.21 2.42 -34.75
CA TYR A 57 7.88 1.48 -35.83
C TYR A 57 6.48 1.69 -36.42
N ILE A 58 5.45 1.84 -35.58
CA ILE A 58 4.07 2.14 -35.98
C ILE A 58 4.02 3.46 -36.75
N LYS A 59 4.70 4.51 -36.25
CA LYS A 59 4.77 5.81 -36.91
C LYS A 59 5.50 5.75 -38.26
N CYS A 60 6.60 5.01 -38.36
CA CYS A 60 7.32 4.76 -39.61
C CYS A 60 6.45 4.01 -40.63
N LYS A 61 5.57 3.12 -40.18
CA LYS A 61 4.55 2.46 -41.01
C LYS A 61 3.32 3.34 -41.29
N LYS A 62 3.33 4.61 -40.89
CA LYS A 62 2.22 5.58 -41.03
C LYS A 62 0.89 5.06 -40.48
N GLN A 63 0.95 4.22 -39.46
CA GLN A 63 -0.22 3.66 -38.80
C GLN A 63 -0.64 4.54 -37.61
N PRO A 64 -1.92 4.50 -37.20
CA PRO A 64 -2.40 5.26 -36.07
C PRO A 64 -1.72 4.79 -34.78
N LEU A 65 -1.15 5.73 -34.03
CA LEU A 65 -0.56 5.44 -32.72
C LEU A 65 -1.65 5.05 -31.72
N PRO A 66 -1.36 4.09 -30.82
CA PRO A 66 -2.25 3.77 -29.70
C PRO A 66 -2.55 5.02 -28.88
N GLN A 67 -3.85 5.25 -28.61
CA GLN A 67 -4.27 6.41 -27.84
C GLN A 67 -4.24 6.10 -26.34
N LEU A 68 -3.82 7.10 -25.57
CA LEU A 68 -3.86 7.05 -24.11
C LEU A 68 -5.32 6.99 -23.63
N ASN A 69 -5.72 5.87 -23.03
CA ASN A 69 -7.06 5.61 -22.52
C ASN A 69 -7.27 6.25 -21.13
N LEU A 70 -7.27 7.58 -21.13
CA LEU A 70 -7.52 8.44 -19.96
C LEU A 70 -8.43 9.60 -20.35
N VAL A 71 -9.22 10.07 -19.39
CA VAL A 71 -10.06 11.26 -19.57
C VAL A 71 -9.16 12.49 -19.67
N LYS A 72 -9.60 13.52 -20.41
CA LYS A 72 -8.84 14.77 -20.61
C LYS A 72 -8.32 15.39 -19.31
N THR A 73 -9.11 15.35 -18.24
CA THR A 73 -8.73 15.83 -16.90
C THR A 73 -7.55 15.03 -16.32
N GLU A 74 -7.56 13.71 -16.44
CA GLU A 74 -6.47 12.85 -15.96
C GLU A 74 -5.17 13.11 -16.72
N LYS A 75 -5.24 13.30 -18.05
CA LYS A 75 -4.07 13.67 -18.88
C LYS A 75 -3.45 14.98 -18.41
N ARG A 76 -4.29 16.00 -18.16
CA ARG A 76 -3.85 17.30 -17.66
C ARG A 76 -3.22 17.18 -16.28
N LEU A 77 -3.85 16.44 -15.37
CA LEU A 77 -3.32 16.25 -14.02
C LEU A 77 -1.97 15.52 -14.04
N LEU A 78 -1.80 14.45 -14.83
CA LEU A 78 -0.50 13.79 -14.97
C LEU A 78 0.58 14.73 -15.54
N ALA A 79 0.23 15.52 -16.56
CA ALA A 79 1.14 16.51 -17.12
C ALA A 79 1.50 17.59 -16.09
N THR A 80 0.54 18.03 -15.27
CA THR A 80 0.77 18.97 -14.17
C THR A 80 1.67 18.36 -13.10
N ILE A 81 1.45 17.10 -12.70
CA ILE A 81 2.28 16.40 -11.72
C ILE A 81 3.71 16.31 -12.24
N SER A 82 3.91 15.81 -13.46
CA SER A 82 5.24 15.69 -14.09
C SER A 82 5.95 17.04 -14.21
N LEU A 83 5.23 18.08 -14.65
CA LEU A 83 5.78 19.43 -14.75
C LEU A 83 6.17 20.00 -13.39
N LEU A 84 5.33 19.83 -12.36
CA LEU A 84 5.64 20.32 -11.01
C LEU A 84 6.82 19.56 -10.41
N THR A 85 6.88 18.24 -10.55
CA THR A 85 8.02 17.40 -10.18
C THR A 85 9.32 17.88 -10.85
N LEU A 86 9.27 18.21 -12.14
CA LEU A 86 10.40 18.79 -12.87
C LEU A 86 10.80 20.18 -12.35
N ILE A 87 9.83 21.06 -12.08
CA ILE A 87 10.08 22.40 -11.54
C ILE A 87 10.74 22.28 -10.16
N THR A 88 10.24 21.42 -9.28
CA THR A 88 10.84 21.11 -7.98
C THR A 88 12.28 20.64 -8.14
N PHE A 89 12.54 19.72 -9.07
CA PHE A 89 13.88 19.22 -9.35
C PHE A 89 14.85 20.33 -9.78
N ILE A 90 14.40 21.23 -10.67
CA ILE A 90 15.23 22.33 -11.20
C ILE A 90 15.55 23.36 -10.11
N ILE A 91 14.56 23.76 -9.30
CA ILE A 91 14.71 24.86 -8.33
C ILE A 91 15.60 24.48 -7.14
N ASN A 92 15.61 23.21 -6.73
CA ASN A 92 16.28 22.79 -5.50
C ASN A 92 17.81 22.64 -5.60
N GLY A 93 18.39 22.70 -6.81
CA GLY A 93 19.85 22.77 -7.04
C GLY A 93 20.67 21.51 -6.67
N ARG A 94 20.12 20.59 -5.86
CA ARG A 94 20.74 19.31 -5.47
C ARG A 94 20.46 18.21 -6.48
N TYR A 95 20.88 18.43 -7.72
CA TYR A 95 20.49 17.59 -8.85
C TYR A 95 20.81 16.10 -8.65
N HIS A 96 22.01 15.75 -8.16
CA HIS A 96 22.38 14.34 -8.01
C HIS A 96 21.53 13.61 -6.95
N GLU A 97 21.34 14.21 -5.77
CA GLU A 97 20.55 13.63 -4.68
C GLU A 97 19.08 13.52 -5.07
N THR A 98 18.50 14.58 -5.62
CA THR A 98 17.08 14.65 -5.96
C THR A 98 16.73 13.80 -7.19
N PHE A 99 17.66 13.61 -8.12
CA PHE A 99 17.45 12.76 -9.29
C PHE A 99 17.37 11.29 -8.91
N PHE A 100 18.34 10.78 -8.14
CA PHE A 100 18.45 9.35 -7.84
C PHE A 100 17.69 8.93 -6.58
N GLY A 101 17.54 9.80 -5.58
CA GLY A 101 16.92 9.44 -4.31
C GLY A 101 17.86 8.65 -3.40
N ILE A 102 19.10 9.12 -3.20
CA ILE A 102 20.19 8.37 -2.53
C ILE A 102 19.83 7.94 -1.10
N ASN A 103 18.97 8.71 -0.42
CA ASN A 103 18.50 8.41 0.94
C ASN A 103 16.97 8.20 1.02
N ASP A 104 16.26 8.43 -0.08
CA ASP A 104 14.82 8.26 -0.23
C ASP A 104 14.52 7.56 -1.55
N TYR A 105 14.38 6.25 -1.48
CA TYR A 105 14.30 5.40 -2.65
C TYR A 105 12.96 5.49 -3.39
N ALA A 106 11.95 6.18 -2.83
CA ALA A 106 10.57 6.13 -3.32
C ALA A 106 10.02 7.44 -3.84
N ALA A 107 10.73 8.54 -3.61
CA ALA A 107 10.26 9.87 -3.93
C ALA A 107 11.25 10.67 -4.76
N SER A 108 12.19 10.02 -5.48
CA SER A 108 13.09 10.76 -6.39
C SER A 108 12.39 11.23 -7.67
N PHE A 109 12.98 12.24 -8.31
CA PHE A 109 12.50 12.73 -9.61
C PHE A 109 12.45 11.61 -10.65
N LEU A 110 13.55 10.85 -10.79
CA LEU A 110 13.63 9.75 -11.76
C LEU A 110 12.56 8.70 -11.49
N TYR A 111 12.33 8.39 -10.22
CA TYR A 111 11.35 7.39 -9.81
C TYR A 111 9.92 7.81 -10.18
N ILE A 112 9.51 9.03 -9.83
CA ILE A 112 8.16 9.53 -10.10
C ILE A 112 7.91 9.66 -11.61
N GLU A 113 8.85 10.22 -12.37
CA GLU A 113 8.70 10.31 -13.82
C GLU A 113 8.62 8.92 -14.47
N THR A 114 9.42 7.97 -14.00
CA THR A 114 9.34 6.57 -14.46
C THR A 114 7.95 5.99 -14.17
N LEU A 115 7.40 6.19 -12.97
CA LEU A 115 6.05 5.74 -12.64
C LEU A 115 4.97 6.38 -13.53
N ILE A 116 5.07 7.68 -13.80
CA ILE A 116 4.11 8.41 -14.65
C ILE A 116 4.16 7.88 -16.09
N ILE A 117 5.37 7.69 -16.64
CA ILE A 117 5.55 7.18 -18.01
C ILE A 117 5.07 5.73 -18.11
N VAL A 118 5.47 4.87 -17.17
CA VAL A 118 5.01 3.47 -17.10
C VAL A 118 3.48 3.43 -17.02
N PHE A 119 2.88 4.23 -16.15
CA PHE A 119 1.42 4.36 -16.04
C PHE A 119 0.80 4.75 -17.39
N ALA A 120 1.32 5.80 -18.03
CA ALA A 120 0.81 6.26 -19.32
C ALA A 120 0.87 5.16 -20.38
N LEU A 121 1.98 4.43 -20.47
CA LEU A 121 2.17 3.32 -21.41
C LEU A 121 1.20 2.16 -21.16
N ILE A 122 1.02 1.75 -19.90
CA ILE A 122 0.02 0.74 -19.49
C ILE A 122 -1.39 1.12 -19.96
N ARG A 123 -1.70 2.42 -19.95
CA ARG A 123 -3.01 2.96 -20.36
C ARG A 123 -3.18 3.06 -21.88
N THR A 124 -2.19 2.69 -22.69
CA THR A 124 -2.35 2.65 -24.16
C THR A 124 -3.00 1.36 -24.65
N GLN A 125 -2.94 0.28 -23.86
CA GLN A 125 -3.57 -1.01 -24.21
C GLN A 125 -4.70 -1.37 -23.25
N ARG A 126 -5.44 -2.41 -23.63
CA ARG A 126 -6.42 -3.04 -22.73
C ARG A 126 -5.68 -3.92 -21.72
N ILE A 127 -6.17 -3.90 -20.49
CA ILE A 127 -5.62 -4.76 -19.44
C ILE A 127 -6.24 -6.14 -19.61
N ASN A 128 -5.41 -7.18 -19.71
CA ASN A 128 -5.88 -8.55 -19.50
C ASN A 128 -6.13 -8.76 -18.01
N GLU A 129 -7.39 -8.54 -17.59
CA GLU A 129 -7.81 -8.54 -16.19
C GLU A 129 -7.51 -9.86 -15.49
N VAL A 130 -7.74 -11.00 -16.16
CA VAL A 130 -7.50 -12.32 -15.60
C VAL A 130 -6.02 -12.56 -15.40
N LEU A 131 -5.18 -12.27 -16.41
CA LEU A 131 -3.73 -12.43 -16.27
C LEU A 131 -3.17 -11.51 -15.19
N PHE A 132 -3.60 -10.24 -15.18
CA PHE A 132 -3.20 -9.27 -14.17
C PHE A 132 -3.48 -9.80 -12.76
N CYS A 133 -4.72 -10.23 -12.51
CA CYS A 133 -5.11 -10.74 -11.21
C CYS A 133 -4.39 -12.06 -10.88
N ALA A 134 -4.21 -12.95 -11.85
CA ALA A 134 -3.47 -14.20 -11.68
C ALA A 134 -2.02 -13.94 -11.27
N CYS A 135 -1.32 -13.02 -11.94
CA CYS A 135 0.05 -12.66 -11.57
C CYS A 135 0.11 -12.08 -10.14
N SER A 136 -0.83 -11.20 -9.79
CA SER A 136 -0.94 -10.65 -8.43
C SER A 136 -1.17 -11.73 -7.36
N SER A 137 -2.11 -12.66 -7.59
CA SER A 137 -2.38 -13.77 -6.66
C SER A 137 -1.22 -14.77 -6.56
N VAL A 138 -0.52 -15.05 -7.67
CA VAL A 138 0.71 -15.88 -7.64
C VAL A 138 1.79 -15.22 -6.80
N GLY A 139 2.01 -13.91 -7.00
CA GLY A 139 2.92 -13.12 -6.16
C GLY A 139 2.58 -13.20 -4.68
N LEU A 140 1.30 -12.99 -4.35
CA LEU A 140 0.78 -13.11 -2.99
C LEU A 140 1.09 -14.47 -2.36
N ILE A 141 0.94 -15.55 -3.12
CA ILE A 141 1.20 -16.90 -2.63
C ILE A 141 2.69 -17.13 -2.40
N ILE A 142 3.55 -16.66 -3.30
CA ILE A 142 5.01 -16.81 -3.16
C ILE A 142 5.50 -16.03 -1.94
N VAL A 143 5.20 -14.73 -1.89
CA VAL A 143 5.63 -13.84 -0.79
C VAL A 143 4.97 -14.25 0.53
N GLY A 144 3.69 -14.62 0.49
CA GLY A 144 2.93 -15.08 1.66
C GLY A 144 3.44 -16.41 2.19
N GLY A 145 3.86 -17.33 1.32
CA GLY A 145 4.51 -18.57 1.72
C GLY A 145 5.82 -18.32 2.47
N ILE A 146 6.66 -17.42 1.96
CA ILE A 146 7.91 -17.02 2.64
C ILE A 146 7.59 -16.37 4.00
N ALA A 147 6.64 -15.44 4.04
CA ALA A 147 6.19 -14.78 5.27
C ALA A 147 5.68 -15.79 6.31
N PHE A 148 4.90 -16.78 5.85
CA PHE A 148 4.33 -17.82 6.70
C PHE A 148 5.40 -18.74 7.27
N ILE A 149 6.40 -19.13 6.47
CA ILE A 149 7.52 -19.94 6.95
C ILE A 149 8.34 -19.16 8.00
N GLN A 150 8.60 -17.88 7.75
CA GLN A 150 9.28 -17.01 8.72
C GLN A 150 8.46 -16.78 10.00
N PHE A 151 7.13 -16.76 9.91
CA PHE A 151 6.25 -16.73 11.08
C PHE A 151 6.40 -17.97 11.97
N LEU A 152 6.68 -19.12 11.37
CA LEU A 152 7.01 -20.36 12.08
C LEU A 152 8.47 -20.38 12.61
N ASN A 153 9.14 -19.22 12.62
CA ASN A 153 10.54 -19.03 13.01
C ASN A 153 11.54 -19.87 12.21
N TYR A 154 11.21 -20.18 10.94
CA TYR A 154 12.15 -20.80 10.02
C TYR A 154 12.58 -19.82 8.95
N ASP A 155 13.89 -19.61 8.79
CA ASP A 155 14.45 -18.69 7.79
C ASP A 155 15.28 -19.44 6.75
N PHE A 156 14.58 -20.18 5.88
CA PHE A 156 15.19 -21.10 4.91
C PHE A 156 16.03 -20.42 3.83
N ILE A 157 15.86 -19.12 3.63
CA ILE A 157 16.60 -18.29 2.66
C ILE A 157 17.58 -17.35 3.34
N HIS A 158 17.84 -17.52 4.65
CA HIS A 158 18.88 -16.80 5.37
C HIS A 158 18.72 -15.26 5.27
N MET A 159 17.48 -14.77 5.31
CA MET A 159 17.18 -13.34 5.19
C MET A 159 17.62 -12.55 6.43
N TYR A 160 17.56 -13.16 7.62
CA TYR A 160 17.91 -12.51 8.88
C TYR A 160 19.43 -12.48 9.15
N ASP A 161 20.24 -13.30 8.46
CA ASP A 161 21.69 -13.43 8.70
C ASP A 161 22.46 -12.12 8.47
N SER A 162 21.92 -11.24 7.61
CA SER A 162 22.52 -9.95 7.25
C SER A 162 22.23 -8.81 8.24
N ILE A 163 21.38 -9.04 9.25
CA ILE A 163 20.92 -7.99 10.17
C ILE A 163 21.06 -8.40 11.63
N SER A 164 21.26 -7.41 12.50
CA SER A 164 21.48 -7.65 13.93
C SER A 164 20.29 -8.41 14.57
N PRO A 165 20.55 -9.42 15.43
CA PRO A 165 19.52 -10.26 16.02
C PRO A 165 18.40 -9.46 16.71
N SER A 166 18.76 -8.37 17.38
CA SER A 166 17.84 -7.49 18.14
C SER A 166 16.78 -6.78 17.29
N TYR A 167 16.99 -6.64 15.97
CA TYR A 167 16.08 -5.94 15.05
C TYR A 167 15.41 -6.87 14.03
N SER A 168 15.90 -8.10 13.92
CA SER A 168 15.65 -8.98 12.80
C SER A 168 14.17 -9.37 12.63
N SER A 169 13.60 -10.07 13.61
CA SER A 169 12.28 -10.68 13.52
C SER A 169 11.13 -9.79 13.97
N LEU A 170 11.35 -8.53 14.33
CA LEU A 170 10.27 -7.59 14.69
C LEU A 170 9.99 -6.58 13.57
N THR A 171 11.01 -6.21 12.80
CA THR A 171 10.92 -5.14 11.81
C THR A 171 10.75 -5.67 10.39
N PHE A 172 11.30 -6.85 10.09
CA PHE A 172 11.30 -7.40 8.73
C PHE A 172 10.40 -8.62 8.60
N LEU A 173 9.84 -8.81 7.40
CA LEU A 173 9.02 -9.95 7.03
C LEU A 173 9.01 -10.15 5.52
N SER A 174 9.13 -11.41 5.11
CA SER A 174 9.11 -11.87 3.72
C SER A 174 10.18 -11.21 2.84
N THR A 175 10.07 -11.36 1.53
CA THR A 175 10.89 -10.59 0.58
C THR A 175 10.40 -9.15 0.39
N MET A 176 9.43 -8.68 1.18
CA MET A 176 8.92 -7.29 1.14
C MET A 176 9.59 -6.35 2.14
N SER A 177 10.68 -6.79 2.78
CA SER A 177 11.46 -5.98 3.72
C SER A 177 10.67 -5.68 4.99
N ASN A 178 10.32 -4.41 5.25
CA ASN A 178 9.66 -3.98 6.47
C ASN A 178 8.25 -4.58 6.62
N VAL A 179 7.81 -4.82 7.85
CA VAL A 179 6.48 -5.37 8.15
C VAL A 179 5.31 -4.52 7.62
N ASP A 180 5.39 -3.19 7.68
CA ASP A 180 4.37 -2.29 7.12
C ASP A 180 4.31 -2.44 5.60
N CYS A 181 5.48 -2.61 4.99
CA CYS A 181 5.65 -2.81 3.58
C CYS A 181 5.02 -4.14 3.12
N ALA A 182 5.30 -5.22 3.85
CA ALA A 182 4.70 -6.52 3.64
C ALA A 182 3.17 -6.46 3.82
N GLY A 183 2.71 -5.89 4.93
CA GLY A 183 1.29 -5.73 5.23
C GLY A 183 0.52 -4.96 4.15
N PHE A 184 1.11 -3.88 3.61
CA PHE A 184 0.55 -3.14 2.48
C PHE A 184 0.38 -4.00 1.24
N TYR A 185 1.42 -4.74 0.88
CA TYR A 185 1.37 -5.61 -0.29
C TYR A 185 0.26 -6.66 -0.14
N PHE A 186 0.19 -7.31 1.03
CA PHE A 186 -0.81 -8.33 1.28
C PHE A 186 -2.24 -7.78 1.25
N ALA A 187 -2.48 -6.61 1.85
CA ALA A 187 -3.78 -5.97 1.82
C ALA A 187 -4.16 -5.57 0.39
N VAL A 188 -3.41 -4.66 -0.23
CA VAL A 188 -3.74 -4.03 -1.53
C VAL A 188 -3.93 -5.03 -2.68
N MET A 189 -3.33 -6.22 -2.60
CA MET A 189 -3.48 -7.27 -3.61
C MET A 189 -4.71 -8.17 -3.39
N LEU A 190 -5.36 -8.13 -2.22
CA LEU A 190 -6.56 -8.92 -1.88
C LEU A 190 -7.66 -8.82 -2.97
N PRO A 191 -8.04 -7.64 -3.49
CA PRO A 191 -9.17 -7.53 -4.41
C PRO A 191 -8.94 -8.29 -5.71
N PHE A 192 -7.69 -8.46 -6.14
CA PHE A 192 -7.37 -9.22 -7.35
C PHE A 192 -7.61 -10.71 -7.17
N SER A 193 -7.31 -11.24 -5.99
CA SER A 193 -7.63 -12.63 -5.62
C SER A 193 -9.15 -12.84 -5.52
N VAL A 194 -9.89 -11.85 -5.03
CA VAL A 194 -11.36 -11.85 -5.04
C VAL A 194 -11.92 -11.84 -6.47
N PHE A 195 -11.31 -11.11 -7.40
CA PHE A 195 -11.71 -11.15 -8.80
C PHE A 195 -11.55 -12.56 -9.40
N LEU A 196 -10.41 -13.22 -9.17
CA LEU A 196 -10.16 -14.59 -9.67
C LEU A 196 -11.13 -15.62 -9.09
N LEU A 197 -11.58 -15.41 -7.84
CA LEU A 197 -12.58 -16.24 -7.20
C LEU A 197 -13.88 -16.33 -8.01
N THR A 198 -14.20 -15.29 -8.78
CA THR A 198 -15.37 -15.25 -9.67
C THR A 198 -15.17 -15.99 -10.99
N LYS A 199 -13.94 -16.39 -11.31
CA LYS A 199 -13.59 -17.03 -12.59
C LYS A 199 -13.43 -18.53 -12.37
N LYS A 200 -14.29 -19.32 -13.04
CA LYS A 200 -14.38 -20.79 -12.87
C LYS A 200 -13.03 -21.52 -12.86
N TRP A 201 -12.12 -21.17 -13.77
CA TRP A 201 -10.82 -21.82 -13.92
C TRP A 201 -9.73 -21.29 -12.98
N TRP A 202 -9.98 -20.14 -12.34
CA TRP A 202 -9.00 -19.44 -11.51
C TRP A 202 -9.45 -19.29 -10.05
N ASN A 203 -10.59 -19.89 -9.70
CA ASN A 203 -11.20 -19.74 -8.38
C ASN A 203 -10.32 -20.30 -7.26
N THR A 204 -9.63 -21.42 -7.48
CA THR A 204 -8.67 -21.99 -6.53
C THR A 204 -7.50 -21.05 -6.30
N LEU A 205 -6.96 -20.45 -7.37
CA LEU A 205 -5.89 -19.46 -7.25
C LEU A 205 -6.36 -18.23 -6.47
N GLY A 206 -7.60 -17.77 -6.73
CA GLY A 206 -8.22 -16.69 -5.97
C GLY A 206 -8.41 -17.02 -4.49
N ALA A 207 -8.90 -18.22 -4.17
CA ALA A 207 -9.07 -18.68 -2.79
C ALA A 207 -7.73 -18.73 -2.03
N LEU A 208 -6.70 -19.33 -2.63
CA LEU A 208 -5.35 -19.37 -2.07
C LEU A 208 -4.77 -17.96 -1.91
N GLY A 209 -4.99 -17.07 -2.87
CA GLY A 209 -4.56 -15.67 -2.79
C GLY A 209 -5.22 -14.92 -1.63
N ILE A 210 -6.52 -15.14 -1.36
CA ILE A 210 -7.24 -14.54 -0.21
C ILE A 210 -6.69 -15.08 1.11
N ILE A 211 -6.47 -16.40 1.20
CA ILE A 211 -5.88 -17.03 2.39
C ILE A 211 -4.50 -16.43 2.65
N MET A 212 -3.62 -16.38 1.63
CA MET A 212 -2.26 -15.88 1.76
C MET A 212 -2.19 -14.38 2.05
N SER A 213 -3.08 -13.58 1.46
CA SER A 213 -3.25 -12.16 1.81
C SER A 213 -3.62 -12.01 3.28
N THR A 214 -4.58 -12.81 3.77
CA THR A 214 -5.00 -12.78 5.17
C THR A 214 -3.87 -13.19 6.11
N LEU A 215 -3.19 -14.30 5.82
CA LEU A 215 -2.04 -14.76 6.59
C LEU A 215 -0.96 -13.66 6.64
N GLY A 216 -0.61 -13.09 5.50
CA GLY A 216 0.41 -12.06 5.39
C GLY A 216 0.08 -10.78 6.16
N VAL A 217 -1.16 -10.29 6.10
CA VAL A 217 -1.61 -9.13 6.90
C VAL A 217 -1.53 -9.44 8.40
N ILE A 218 -2.01 -10.61 8.83
CA ILE A 218 -1.99 -10.99 10.25
C ILE A 218 -0.56 -11.13 10.77
N ILE A 219 0.31 -11.80 10.01
CA ILE A 219 1.70 -12.06 10.38
C ILE A 219 2.53 -10.77 10.37
N SER A 220 2.22 -9.82 9.49
CA SER A 220 2.91 -8.51 9.47
C SER A 220 2.80 -7.78 10.80
N SER A 221 1.73 -8.02 11.58
CA SER A 221 1.48 -7.35 12.85
C SER A 221 1.56 -5.81 12.77
N SER A 222 1.30 -5.23 11.58
CA SER A 222 1.28 -3.79 11.31
C SER A 222 -0.13 -3.21 11.48
N ASP A 223 -0.35 -2.40 12.51
CA ASP A 223 -1.67 -1.80 12.79
C ASP A 223 -2.27 -1.07 11.58
N THR A 224 -1.42 -0.45 10.75
CA THR A 224 -1.83 0.21 9.49
C THR A 224 -2.34 -0.80 8.46
N ALA A 225 -1.67 -1.94 8.34
CA ALA A 225 -2.12 -3.04 7.48
C ALA A 225 -3.43 -3.65 7.95
N LEU A 226 -3.63 -3.81 9.26
CA LEU A 226 -4.91 -4.29 9.80
C LEU A 226 -6.05 -3.33 9.47
N VAL A 227 -5.86 -2.02 9.68
CA VAL A 227 -6.89 -1.02 9.37
C VAL A 227 -7.19 -0.99 7.87
N GLY A 228 -6.16 -0.96 7.02
CA GLY A 228 -6.30 -1.03 5.57
C GLY A 228 -7.08 -2.27 5.12
N PHE A 229 -6.70 -3.44 5.63
CA PHE A 229 -7.35 -4.72 5.33
C PHE A 229 -8.81 -4.79 5.79
N ILE A 230 -9.15 -4.25 6.97
CA ILE A 230 -10.54 -4.16 7.43
C ILE A 230 -11.35 -3.25 6.49
N VAL A 231 -10.85 -2.06 6.17
CA VAL A 231 -11.52 -1.14 5.24
C VAL A 231 -11.72 -1.81 3.87
N GLU A 232 -10.71 -2.52 3.40
CA GLU A 232 -10.75 -3.22 2.11
C GLU A 232 -11.76 -4.36 2.08
N ILE A 233 -11.83 -5.20 3.13
CA ILE A 233 -12.87 -6.23 3.26
C ILE A 233 -14.25 -5.58 3.23
N LEU A 234 -14.48 -4.52 4.03
CA LEU A 234 -15.77 -3.83 4.07
C LEU A 234 -16.16 -3.27 2.68
N LEU A 235 -15.20 -2.70 1.95
CA LEU A 235 -15.42 -2.19 0.60
C LEU A 235 -15.69 -3.32 -0.41
N ILE A 236 -14.94 -4.42 -0.36
CA ILE A 236 -15.16 -5.60 -1.21
C ILE A 236 -16.56 -6.17 -0.96
N LEU A 237 -16.98 -6.29 0.31
CA LEU A 237 -18.32 -6.74 0.67
C LEU A 237 -19.37 -5.79 0.07
N LEU A 238 -19.21 -4.48 0.24
CA LEU A 238 -20.12 -3.47 -0.29
C LEU A 238 -20.21 -3.49 -1.83
N VAL A 239 -19.07 -3.61 -2.51
CA VAL A 239 -19.02 -3.72 -3.98
C VAL A 239 -19.67 -5.01 -4.47
N SER A 240 -19.42 -6.13 -3.80
CA SER A 240 -19.92 -7.44 -4.19
C SER A 240 -21.43 -7.56 -4.00
N ILE A 241 -22.01 -6.96 -2.96
CA ILE A 241 -23.47 -6.98 -2.74
C ILE A 241 -24.23 -6.06 -3.70
N GLU A 242 -23.60 -4.98 -4.18
CA GLU A 242 -24.18 -4.04 -5.15
C GLU A 242 -24.39 -4.66 -6.53
N ILE A 243 -23.50 -5.56 -6.96
CA ILE A 243 -23.58 -6.21 -8.27
C ILE A 243 -24.15 -7.62 -8.12
N LYS A 244 -25.37 -7.84 -8.63
CA LYS A 244 -26.14 -9.09 -8.43
C LYS A 244 -25.36 -10.36 -8.79
N GLU A 245 -24.58 -10.32 -9.88
CA GLU A 245 -23.75 -11.44 -10.35
C GLU A 245 -22.67 -11.85 -9.34
N TYR A 246 -22.13 -10.90 -8.58
CA TYR A 246 -20.95 -11.10 -7.72
C TYR A 246 -21.27 -11.16 -6.23
N ARG A 247 -22.56 -11.26 -5.86
CA ARG A 247 -22.94 -11.31 -4.44
C ARG A 247 -22.36 -12.51 -3.71
N ASN A 248 -22.23 -13.66 -4.37
CA ASN A 248 -21.61 -14.84 -3.76
C ASN A 248 -20.13 -14.62 -3.44
N SER A 249 -19.43 -13.71 -4.15
CA SER A 249 -18.05 -13.35 -3.83
C SER A 249 -17.91 -12.76 -2.44
N SER A 250 -18.93 -12.06 -1.92
CA SER A 250 -18.93 -11.54 -0.54
C SER A 250 -18.85 -12.66 0.51
N PHE A 251 -19.63 -13.73 0.32
CA PHE A 251 -19.60 -14.92 1.17
C PHE A 251 -18.24 -15.59 1.09
N TYR A 252 -17.77 -15.92 -0.12
CA TYR A 252 -16.52 -16.65 -0.27
C TYR A 252 -15.31 -15.84 0.21
N THR A 253 -15.30 -14.52 0.00
CA THR A 253 -14.24 -13.65 0.52
C THR A 253 -14.15 -13.76 2.04
N LEU A 254 -15.27 -13.60 2.73
CA LEU A 254 -15.28 -13.66 4.19
C LEU A 254 -14.95 -15.06 4.70
N LEU A 255 -15.42 -16.11 4.02
CA LEU A 255 -15.08 -17.50 4.35
C LEU A 255 -13.58 -17.75 4.25
N PHE A 256 -12.92 -17.37 3.15
CA PHE A 256 -11.48 -17.59 2.96
C PHE A 256 -10.61 -16.71 3.86
N VAL A 257 -11.06 -15.48 4.18
CA VAL A 257 -10.45 -14.67 5.25
C VAL A 257 -10.54 -15.40 6.59
N THR A 258 -11.71 -15.95 6.91
CA THR A 258 -11.91 -16.69 8.17
C THR A 258 -11.02 -17.93 8.24
N ILE A 259 -10.85 -18.64 7.12
CA ILE A 259 -9.92 -19.77 7.02
C ILE A 259 -8.48 -19.32 7.27
N GLY A 260 -8.02 -18.21 6.67
CA GLY A 260 -6.69 -17.64 6.92
C GLY A 260 -6.46 -17.30 8.40
N ILE A 261 -7.42 -16.65 9.05
CA ILE A 261 -7.35 -16.35 10.50
C ILE A 261 -7.32 -17.64 11.33
N SER A 262 -8.12 -18.63 10.95
CA SER A 262 -8.20 -19.93 11.64
C SER A 262 -6.87 -20.69 11.57
N ILE A 263 -6.15 -20.62 10.45
CA ILE A 263 -4.81 -21.22 10.32
C ILE A 263 -3.87 -20.60 11.34
N ILE A 264 -3.82 -19.26 11.47
CA ILE A 264 -2.96 -18.60 12.47
C ILE A 264 -3.35 -19.01 13.89
N TYR A 265 -4.64 -19.04 14.20
CA TYR A 265 -5.13 -19.48 15.51
C TYR A 265 -4.66 -20.90 15.85
N VAL A 266 -4.82 -21.84 14.93
CA VAL A 266 -4.41 -23.24 15.10
C VAL A 266 -2.89 -23.34 15.25
N MET A 267 -2.11 -22.65 14.41
CA MET A 267 -0.65 -22.71 14.47
C MET A 267 -0.12 -22.17 15.80
N ARG A 268 -0.60 -21.00 16.23
CA ARG A 268 -0.18 -20.40 17.52
C ARG A 268 -0.51 -21.25 18.73
N ARG A 269 -1.62 -22.00 18.68
CA ARG A 269 -2.03 -22.86 19.79
C ARG A 269 -1.23 -24.16 19.87
N ASN A 270 -0.80 -24.68 18.73
CA ASN A 270 -0.15 -25.99 18.65
C ASN A 270 1.38 -25.92 18.52
N LEU A 271 1.94 -24.77 18.12
CA LEU A 271 3.38 -24.59 17.94
C LEU A 271 3.92 -23.66 19.02
N SER A 272 4.93 -24.14 19.76
CA SER A 272 5.59 -23.41 20.84
C SER A 272 6.47 -22.26 20.35
N VAL A 273 6.87 -22.27 19.08
CA VAL A 273 7.88 -21.36 18.51
C VAL A 273 7.29 -20.63 17.31
N THR A 274 6.30 -19.76 17.53
CA THR A 274 5.80 -18.82 16.50
C THR A 274 6.24 -17.39 16.81
N ARG A 275 6.35 -16.55 15.79
CA ARG A 275 6.62 -15.12 15.98
C ARG A 275 5.49 -14.47 16.79
N ASN A 276 5.85 -13.59 17.73
CA ASN A 276 4.87 -12.88 18.55
C ASN A 276 4.03 -11.92 17.70
N LEU A 277 2.73 -11.92 17.95
CA LEU A 277 1.78 -10.97 17.39
C LEU A 277 1.47 -9.88 18.42
N SER A 278 1.24 -8.65 17.97
CA SER A 278 0.77 -7.60 18.87
C SER A 278 -0.64 -7.92 19.41
N SER A 279 -1.01 -7.26 20.50
CA SER A 279 -2.25 -7.54 21.24
C SER A 279 -3.52 -7.45 20.39
N ILE A 280 -3.61 -6.50 19.46
CA ILE A 280 -4.77 -6.37 18.57
C ILE A 280 -4.87 -7.57 17.61
N TYR A 281 -3.75 -8.10 17.13
CA TYR A 281 -3.73 -9.29 16.29
C TYR A 281 -4.03 -10.57 17.07
N MET A 282 -3.63 -10.62 18.36
CA MET A 282 -4.08 -11.70 19.25
C MET A 282 -5.60 -11.70 19.42
N LEU A 283 -6.22 -10.52 19.53
CA LEU A 283 -7.68 -10.38 19.59
C LEU A 283 -8.35 -10.81 18.27
N VAL A 284 -7.85 -10.33 17.12
CA VAL A 284 -8.39 -10.66 15.79
C VAL A 284 -8.28 -12.16 15.48
N THR A 285 -7.24 -12.82 15.98
CA THR A 285 -7.02 -14.26 15.83
C THR A 285 -7.69 -15.11 16.92
N SER A 286 -8.58 -14.53 17.72
CA SER A 286 -9.27 -15.26 18.79
C SER A 286 -10.44 -16.10 18.27
N LEU A 287 -10.76 -17.18 19.00
CA LEU A 287 -11.88 -18.06 18.66
C LEU A 287 -13.24 -17.32 18.57
N PRO A 288 -13.59 -16.37 19.46
CA PRO A 288 -14.83 -15.61 19.33
C PRO A 288 -14.92 -14.81 18.02
N VAL A 289 -13.82 -14.21 17.57
CA VAL A 289 -13.78 -13.49 16.29
C VAL A 289 -13.95 -14.44 15.11
N ILE A 290 -13.28 -15.60 15.13
CA ILE A 290 -13.44 -16.63 14.10
C ILE A 290 -14.90 -17.09 14.01
N VAL A 291 -15.53 -17.41 15.14
CA VAL A 291 -16.94 -17.83 15.18
C VAL A 291 -17.86 -16.73 14.67
N LEU A 292 -17.62 -15.47 15.05
CA LEU A 292 -18.37 -14.33 14.53
C LEU A 292 -18.25 -14.22 13.00
N LEU A 293 -17.05 -14.32 12.45
CA LEU A 293 -16.84 -14.23 11.00
C LEU A 293 -17.48 -15.40 10.24
N LEU A 294 -17.50 -16.61 10.82
CA LEU A 294 -18.24 -17.75 10.27
C LEU A 294 -19.75 -17.50 10.25
N ILE A 295 -20.31 -16.97 11.35
CA ILE A 295 -21.73 -16.61 11.43
C ILE A 295 -22.08 -15.56 10.37
N VAL A 296 -21.27 -14.50 10.26
CA VAL A 296 -21.50 -13.45 9.25
C VAL A 296 -21.39 -14.02 7.83
N SER A 297 -20.43 -14.91 7.58
CA SER A 297 -20.30 -15.60 6.28
C SER A 297 -21.57 -16.41 5.97
N LEU A 298 -22.06 -17.20 6.93
CA LEU A 298 -23.29 -17.98 6.77
C LEU A 298 -24.50 -17.06 6.51
N LEU A 299 -24.62 -15.94 7.22
CA LEU A 299 -25.67 -14.95 6.99
C LEU A 299 -25.61 -14.38 5.56
N LEU A 300 -24.43 -14.04 5.04
CA LEU A 300 -24.27 -13.59 3.66
C LEU A 300 -24.74 -14.65 2.65
N LEU A 301 -24.41 -15.92 2.88
CA LEU A 301 -24.88 -17.03 2.04
C LEU A 301 -26.41 -17.16 2.08
N LEU A 302 -27.03 -17.06 3.26
CA LEU A 302 -28.47 -17.16 3.42
C LEU A 302 -29.22 -15.99 2.77
N ILE A 303 -28.72 -14.75 2.90
CA ILE A 303 -29.31 -13.58 2.26
C ILE A 303 -29.23 -13.70 0.74
N ASN A 304 -28.09 -14.20 0.22
CA ASN A 304 -27.89 -14.43 -1.21
C ASN A 304 -28.85 -15.46 -1.78
N THR A 305 -28.98 -16.61 -1.13
CA THR A 305 -29.85 -17.71 -1.59
C THR A 305 -31.33 -17.34 -1.50
N LYS A 306 -31.75 -16.59 -0.49
CA LYS A 306 -33.13 -16.12 -0.33
C LYS A 306 -33.47 -14.87 -1.15
N ALA A 307 -32.55 -14.38 -1.99
CA ALA A 307 -32.68 -13.14 -2.75
C ALA A 307 -33.15 -11.94 -1.89
N ALA A 308 -32.79 -11.93 -0.60
CA ALA A 308 -33.21 -10.92 0.35
C ALA A 308 -32.50 -9.59 0.12
N SER A 309 -33.10 -8.50 0.63
CA SER A 309 -32.57 -7.16 0.45
C SER A 309 -31.32 -6.90 1.29
N PHE A 310 -30.27 -6.39 0.65
CA PHE A 310 -29.00 -5.98 1.28
C PHE A 310 -29.03 -4.56 1.88
N LYS A 311 -30.20 -3.89 1.90
CA LYS A 311 -30.33 -2.47 2.28
C LYS A 311 -29.67 -2.15 3.63
N TRP A 312 -30.02 -2.90 4.68
CA TRP A 312 -29.51 -2.64 6.03
C TRP A 312 -28.04 -2.99 6.19
N LEU A 313 -27.57 -4.07 5.57
CA LEU A 313 -26.15 -4.41 5.56
C LEU A 313 -25.34 -3.31 4.88
N LYS A 314 -25.81 -2.77 3.75
CA LYS A 314 -25.16 -1.67 3.06
C LYS A 314 -25.05 -0.43 3.96
N ILE A 315 -26.13 -0.05 4.65
CA ILE A 315 -26.13 1.08 5.58
C ILE A 315 -25.11 0.83 6.70
N LEU A 316 -25.10 -0.37 7.29
CA LEU A 316 -24.15 -0.74 8.34
C LEU A 316 -22.70 -0.64 7.86
N LEU A 317 -22.36 -1.27 6.73
CA LEU A 317 -21.01 -1.24 6.15
C LEU A 317 -20.56 0.20 5.90
N MET A 318 -21.45 1.03 5.34
CA MET A 318 -21.13 2.42 5.02
C MET A 318 -20.97 3.26 6.29
N ALA A 319 -21.80 3.04 7.31
CA ALA A 319 -21.64 3.67 8.63
C ALA A 319 -20.32 3.26 9.30
N THR A 320 -19.95 1.98 9.26
CA THR A 320 -18.67 1.49 9.78
C THR A 320 -17.48 2.12 9.06
N ILE A 321 -17.54 2.20 7.72
CA ILE A 321 -16.51 2.88 6.93
C ILE A 321 -16.41 4.35 7.34
N MET A 322 -17.53 5.07 7.43
CA MET A 322 -17.55 6.48 7.86
C MET A 322 -16.99 6.67 9.27
N LEU A 323 -17.29 5.75 10.19
CA LEU A 323 -16.75 5.77 11.55
C LEU A 323 -15.21 5.65 11.53
N ILE A 324 -14.66 4.70 10.77
CA ILE A 324 -13.20 4.52 10.62
C ILE A 324 -12.57 5.80 10.05
N PHE A 325 -13.14 6.37 8.97
CA PHE A 325 -12.63 7.61 8.38
C PHE A 325 -12.77 8.84 9.28
N SER A 326 -13.70 8.82 10.25
CA SER A 326 -13.86 9.89 11.24
C SER A 326 -12.90 9.78 12.43
N ALA A 327 -12.28 8.61 12.63
CA ALA A 327 -11.40 8.35 13.77
C ALA A 327 -10.22 9.34 13.88
N PRO A 328 -9.52 9.76 12.81
CA PRO A 328 -8.44 10.75 12.91
C PRO A 328 -8.90 12.10 13.44
N VAL A 329 -10.10 12.56 13.03
CA VAL A 329 -10.69 13.82 13.51
C VAL A 329 -11.02 13.71 14.99
N TYR A 330 -11.59 12.58 15.40
CA TYR A 330 -11.88 12.30 16.80
C TYR A 330 -10.60 12.27 17.67
N ILE A 331 -9.54 11.59 17.20
CA ILE A 331 -8.22 11.56 17.85
C ILE A 331 -7.65 12.97 18.00
N ALA A 332 -7.72 13.80 16.96
CA ALA A 332 -7.25 15.19 16.99
C ALA A 332 -8.02 16.05 18.01
N ILE A 333 -9.34 15.89 18.09
CA ILE A 333 -10.18 16.59 19.08
C ILE A 333 -9.81 16.14 20.51
N ILE A 334 -9.71 14.84 20.77
CA ILE A 334 -9.34 14.30 22.09
C ILE A 334 -7.96 14.80 22.52
N THR A 335 -6.98 14.70 21.63
CA THR A 335 -5.60 15.14 21.92
C THR A 335 -5.56 16.60 22.35
N LYS A 336 -6.40 17.46 21.78
CA LYS A 336 -6.48 18.88 22.11
C LYS A 336 -7.24 19.18 23.41
N THR A 337 -8.17 18.29 23.82
CA THR A 337 -9.16 18.58 24.87
C THR A 337 -8.95 17.80 26.17
N VAL A 338 -8.22 16.68 26.12
CA VAL A 338 -8.03 15.79 27.28
C VAL A 338 -6.55 15.74 27.63
N SER A 339 -6.20 16.14 28.85
CA SER A 339 -4.86 15.93 29.41
C SER A 339 -4.60 14.44 29.67
N CYS A 340 -3.38 13.97 29.35
CA CYS A 340 -2.98 12.56 29.38
C CYS A 340 -3.25 11.87 30.73
N ASP A 341 -3.16 12.62 31.84
CA ASP A 341 -3.41 12.14 33.20
C ASP A 341 -4.84 11.65 33.47
N ARG A 342 -5.82 12.05 32.66
CA ARG A 342 -7.23 11.65 32.84
C ARG A 342 -7.56 10.29 32.21
N LEU A 343 -6.82 9.88 31.19
CA LEU A 343 -7.08 8.64 30.42
C LEU A 343 -6.39 7.40 31.01
N SER A 344 -5.42 7.58 31.91
CA SER A 344 -4.64 6.50 32.53
C SER A 344 -5.35 5.82 33.72
N THR A 345 -6.55 6.26 34.09
CA THR A 345 -7.26 5.81 35.30
C THR A 345 -7.95 4.45 35.15
N SER A 346 -8.10 3.90 33.93
CA SER A 346 -8.63 2.55 33.72
C SER A 346 -7.73 1.72 32.79
N PRO A 347 -7.54 0.41 33.05
CA PRO A 347 -6.73 -0.48 32.19
C PRO A 347 -7.23 -0.59 30.74
N PHE A 348 -8.52 -0.38 30.51
CA PHE A 348 -9.11 -0.35 29.18
C PHE A 348 -8.86 0.98 28.47
N LEU A 349 -8.98 2.10 29.18
CA LEU A 349 -8.69 3.44 28.64
C LEU A 349 -7.18 3.65 28.42
N SER A 350 -6.31 3.04 29.24
CA SER A 350 -4.86 3.08 29.05
C SER A 350 -4.40 2.27 27.82
N PHE A 351 -5.14 1.24 27.41
CA PHE A 351 -4.90 0.55 26.14
C PHE A 351 -5.18 1.46 24.94
N PHE A 352 -6.28 2.21 24.98
CA PHE A 352 -6.64 3.14 23.92
C PHE A 352 -5.92 4.49 24.00
N SER A 353 -5.35 4.88 25.15
CA SER A 353 -4.70 6.19 25.33
C SER A 353 -3.55 6.38 24.35
N ASN A 354 -2.76 5.35 24.08
CA ASN A 354 -1.64 5.40 23.13
C ASN A 354 -2.09 5.55 21.66
N PHE A 355 -3.33 5.14 21.34
CA PHE A 355 -3.92 5.32 20.01
C PHE A 355 -4.66 6.65 19.87
N LEU A 356 -5.31 7.10 20.95
CA LEU A 356 -6.20 8.27 20.98
C LEU A 356 -5.48 9.59 21.26
N TYR A 357 -4.27 9.54 21.83
CA TYR A 357 -3.47 10.72 22.14
C TYR A 357 -2.29 10.85 21.19
N PHE A 358 -2.30 11.91 20.37
CA PHE A 358 -1.22 12.17 19.40
C PHE A 358 -0.07 12.93 20.07
N ASP A 359 0.88 12.19 20.62
CA ASP A 359 2.11 12.71 21.24
C ASP A 359 3.36 12.38 20.41
N ASN A 360 4.55 12.51 21.00
CA ASN A 360 5.80 12.17 20.32
C ASN A 360 6.01 10.65 20.19
N ASN A 361 5.38 9.85 21.04
CA ASN A 361 5.48 8.39 21.06
C ASN A 361 4.45 7.70 20.16
N TRP A 362 3.43 8.43 19.72
CA TRP A 362 2.36 7.91 18.88
C TRP A 362 2.88 7.15 17.67
N GLY A 363 2.30 5.97 17.42
CA GLY A 363 2.67 5.11 16.29
C GLY A 363 4.12 4.66 16.29
N SER A 364 4.68 4.36 17.47
CA SER A 364 6.10 3.97 17.65
C SER A 364 7.07 5.10 17.26
N GLY A 365 6.82 6.32 17.73
CA GLY A 365 7.69 7.48 17.48
C GLY A 365 7.35 8.29 16.21
N ARG A 366 6.34 7.87 15.44
CA ARG A 366 5.89 8.59 14.22
C ARG A 366 5.36 9.98 14.54
N GLY A 367 4.70 10.15 15.68
CA GLY A 367 4.20 11.46 16.10
C GLY A 367 5.30 12.52 16.20
N TYR A 368 6.49 12.15 16.70
CA TYR A 368 7.67 13.03 16.71
C TYR A 368 8.15 13.36 15.29
N ILE A 369 8.32 12.35 14.43
CA ILE A 369 8.80 12.51 13.06
C ILE A 369 7.84 13.40 12.25
N TRP A 370 6.52 13.23 12.42
CA TRP A 370 5.50 14.02 11.74
C TRP A 370 5.53 15.47 12.19
N LYS A 371 5.69 15.73 13.49
CA LYS A 371 5.86 17.10 14.01
C LYS A 371 7.11 17.76 13.44
N CYS A 372 8.22 17.03 13.33
CA CYS A 372 9.45 17.55 12.72
C CYS A 372 9.24 17.91 11.24
N HIS A 373 8.62 17.02 10.46
CA HIS A 373 8.30 17.28 9.05
C HIS A 373 7.39 18.51 8.89
N LEU A 374 6.31 18.59 9.67
CA LEU A 374 5.38 19.72 9.62
C LEU A 374 6.04 21.04 10.05
N TYR A 375 6.89 21.01 11.08
CA TYR A 375 7.64 22.17 11.51
C TYR A 375 8.60 22.67 10.43
N LEU A 376 9.42 21.78 9.85
CA LEU A 376 10.34 22.15 8.77
C LEU A 376 9.61 22.60 7.51
N PHE A 377 8.44 22.02 7.21
CA PHE A 377 7.59 22.46 6.11
C PHE A 377 7.04 23.87 6.34
N SER A 378 6.45 24.12 7.52
CA SER A 378 5.79 25.40 7.81
C SER A 378 6.76 26.58 7.94
N HIS A 379 8.02 26.30 8.26
CA HIS A 379 9.08 27.31 8.33
C HIS A 379 9.89 27.43 7.03
N GLY A 380 9.52 26.69 5.98
CA GLY A 380 10.07 26.88 4.64
C GLY A 380 9.64 28.23 4.05
N ASN A 381 10.42 28.75 3.10
CA ASN A 381 9.98 29.93 2.35
C ASN A 381 8.75 29.59 1.48
N ILE A 382 8.05 30.61 0.97
CA ILE A 382 6.84 30.42 0.15
C ILE A 382 7.08 29.49 -1.05
N ILE A 383 8.24 29.59 -1.68
CA ILE A 383 8.60 28.75 -2.84
C ILE A 383 8.66 27.29 -2.43
N ASN A 384 9.32 26.96 -1.33
CA ASN A 384 9.50 25.61 -0.83
C ASN A 384 8.19 25.04 -0.28
N ILE A 385 7.30 25.87 0.27
CA ILE A 385 5.95 25.44 0.67
C ILE A 385 5.12 25.05 -0.56
N LEU A 386 5.17 25.83 -1.64
CA LEU A 386 4.35 25.61 -2.83
C LEU A 386 4.89 24.51 -3.75
N LEU A 387 6.21 24.50 -3.96
CA LEU A 387 6.92 23.65 -4.94
C LEU A 387 7.76 22.55 -4.28
N GLY A 388 7.92 22.55 -2.96
CA GLY A 388 8.62 21.51 -2.24
C GLY A 388 10.12 21.73 -2.09
N GLN A 389 10.69 21.02 -1.12
CA GLN A 389 12.12 21.09 -0.78
C GLN A 389 13.00 20.20 -1.67
N GLY A 390 12.41 19.40 -2.55
CA GLY A 390 13.07 18.38 -3.38
C GLY A 390 13.22 17.05 -2.66
N ALA A 391 13.47 15.99 -3.42
CA ALA A 391 13.68 14.65 -2.87
C ALA A 391 14.94 14.55 -1.98
N CYS A 392 14.89 13.68 -0.98
CA CYS A 392 15.93 13.45 0.04
C CYS A 392 16.22 14.64 0.98
N SER A 393 15.34 15.63 1.02
CA SER A 393 15.65 16.90 1.70
C SER A 393 15.42 16.89 3.19
N PHE A 394 14.53 16.01 3.67
CA PHE A 394 14.17 15.98 5.08
C PHE A 394 15.39 15.65 5.95
N LYS A 395 16.14 14.59 5.63
CA LYS A 395 17.33 14.19 6.38
C LYS A 395 18.36 15.32 6.47
N ASN A 396 18.63 16.01 5.36
CA ASN A 396 19.61 17.09 5.31
C ASN A 396 19.17 18.30 6.15
N LEU A 397 17.90 18.68 6.03
CA LEU A 397 17.33 19.79 6.80
C LEU A 397 17.22 19.46 8.29
N TYR A 398 16.82 18.23 8.63
CA TYR A 398 16.82 17.75 10.00
C TYR A 398 18.24 17.82 10.60
N ASN A 399 19.23 17.29 9.90
CA ASN A 399 20.63 17.31 10.34
C ASN A 399 21.16 18.74 10.55
N SER A 400 20.81 19.66 9.65
CA SER A 400 21.20 21.08 9.76
C SER A 400 20.51 21.82 10.90
N ASN A 401 19.40 21.27 11.41
CA ASN A 401 18.59 21.83 12.49
C ASN A 401 18.60 20.95 13.75
N GLN A 402 19.57 20.05 13.91
CA GLN A 402 19.62 19.09 15.02
C GLN A 402 19.50 19.75 16.38
N ASN A 403 20.12 20.92 16.57
CA ASN A 403 20.04 21.68 17.82
C ASN A 403 18.60 22.09 18.21
N LEU A 404 17.69 22.24 17.24
CA LEU A 404 16.27 22.52 17.48
C LEU A 404 15.46 21.28 17.86
N PHE A 405 15.96 20.09 17.50
CA PHE A 405 15.28 18.81 17.70
C PHE A 405 15.96 17.92 18.75
N HIS A 406 16.95 18.46 19.47
CA HIS A 406 17.87 17.77 20.38
C HIS A 406 17.25 17.36 21.73
N ASP A 407 16.02 16.84 21.73
CA ASP A 407 15.39 16.22 22.90
C ASP A 407 15.78 14.73 23.02
N MET A 408 15.42 14.06 24.12
CA MET A 408 15.70 12.62 24.37
C MET A 408 15.37 11.69 23.18
N TYR A 409 14.41 12.07 22.34
CA TYR A 409 14.01 11.33 21.14
C TYR A 409 14.99 11.47 19.97
N GLY A 410 15.74 12.58 19.90
CA GLY A 410 16.79 12.78 18.90
C GLY A 410 17.83 11.67 18.96
N ASN A 411 18.25 11.26 20.16
CA ASN A 411 19.26 10.21 20.40
C ASN A 411 18.75 8.77 20.25
N MET A 412 17.45 8.50 20.43
CA MET A 412 16.87 7.15 20.24
C MET A 412 16.56 6.82 18.77
N TYR A 413 16.41 7.82 17.91
CA TYR A 413 15.90 7.65 16.54
C TYR A 413 16.90 8.04 15.43
N VAL A 414 18.17 8.31 15.79
CA VAL A 414 19.19 9.01 14.99
C VAL A 414 19.42 8.46 13.57
N ASP A 415 19.43 7.13 13.36
CA ASP A 415 20.00 6.59 12.10
C ASP A 415 19.04 5.88 11.14
N ILE A 416 17.94 5.29 11.64
CA ILE A 416 17.06 4.42 10.83
C ILE A 416 15.69 5.06 10.57
N LEU A 417 15.18 5.89 11.49
CA LEU A 417 13.80 6.40 11.48
C LEU A 417 13.65 7.82 10.91
N LEU A 418 14.76 8.52 10.64
CA LEU A 418 14.76 9.93 10.20
C LEU A 418 14.90 10.13 8.69
N LYS A 419 14.84 9.05 7.88
CA LYS A 419 14.94 9.16 6.41
C LYS A 419 13.60 9.41 5.74
N ASP A 420 12.51 8.94 6.34
CA ASP A 420 11.15 9.04 5.81
C ASP A 420 10.16 9.36 6.94
N SER A 421 9.03 9.98 6.60
CA SER A 421 8.01 10.32 7.58
C SER A 421 7.14 9.15 8.01
N HIS A 422 7.28 7.95 7.41
CA HIS A 422 6.30 6.86 7.56
C HIS A 422 4.86 7.33 7.27
N ASN A 423 4.73 8.33 6.40
CA ASN A 423 3.48 8.91 5.93
C ASN A 423 3.73 9.47 4.53
N MET A 424 3.38 8.69 3.51
CA MET A 424 3.64 9.03 2.12
C MET A 424 3.04 10.39 1.72
N TYR A 425 1.92 10.81 2.33
CA TYR A 425 1.35 12.13 2.05
C TYR A 425 2.18 13.26 2.62
N LEU A 426 2.59 13.14 3.89
CA LEU A 426 3.43 14.14 4.54
C LEU A 426 4.81 14.20 3.87
N HIS A 427 5.34 13.04 3.52
CA HIS A 427 6.59 12.91 2.78
C HIS A 427 6.49 13.62 1.41
N PHE A 428 5.48 13.28 0.61
CA PHE A 428 5.28 13.89 -0.70
C PHE A 428 4.98 15.40 -0.62
N LEU A 429 4.20 15.83 0.37
CA LEU A 429 3.93 17.26 0.63
C LEU A 429 5.22 18.01 0.94
N PHE A 430 6.10 17.44 1.75
CA PHE A 430 7.37 18.05 2.11
C PHE A 430 8.32 18.17 0.91
N GLU A 431 8.45 17.09 0.14
CA GLU A 431 9.42 17.03 -0.96
C GLU A 431 8.94 17.76 -2.21
N TYR A 432 7.66 17.68 -2.55
CA TYR A 432 7.09 18.20 -3.80
C TYR A 432 6.12 19.37 -3.64
N GLY A 433 5.87 19.79 -2.39
CA GLY A 433 5.10 20.98 -2.08
C GLY A 433 3.60 20.83 -2.27
N LEU A 434 2.88 21.86 -1.84
CA LEU A 434 1.43 21.88 -1.80
C LEU A 434 0.80 21.73 -3.20
N LEU A 435 1.37 22.35 -4.23
CA LEU A 435 0.78 22.33 -5.58
C LEU A 435 0.81 20.93 -6.18
N ASN A 436 1.95 20.23 -6.07
CA ASN A 436 2.08 18.88 -6.62
C ASN A 436 1.25 17.89 -5.80
N PHE A 437 1.27 18.03 -4.47
CA PHE A 437 0.43 17.24 -3.57
C PHE A 437 -1.06 17.32 -3.93
N LEU A 438 -1.59 18.53 -4.14
CA LEU A 438 -2.98 18.71 -4.55
C LEU A 438 -3.27 18.14 -5.94
N ALA A 439 -2.31 18.22 -6.87
CA ALA A 439 -2.44 17.63 -8.21
C ALA A 439 -2.51 16.10 -8.14
N VAL A 440 -1.65 15.46 -7.33
CA VAL A 440 -1.68 14.01 -7.08
C VAL A 440 -2.99 13.61 -6.42
N LEU A 441 -3.43 14.28 -5.35
CA LEU A 441 -4.72 13.97 -4.71
C LEU A 441 -5.88 14.12 -5.70
N SER A 442 -5.91 15.19 -6.49
CA SER A 442 -6.93 15.41 -7.51
C SER A 442 -6.96 14.28 -8.54
N PHE A 443 -5.77 13.80 -8.94
CA PHE A 443 -5.63 12.67 -9.85
C PHE A 443 -6.18 11.39 -9.22
N LEU A 444 -5.78 11.06 -7.99
CA LEU A 444 -6.27 9.90 -7.24
C LEU A 444 -7.80 9.93 -7.09
N PHE A 445 -8.38 11.07 -6.72
CA PHE A 445 -9.84 11.22 -6.60
C PHE A 445 -10.56 11.09 -7.95
N CYS A 446 -9.96 11.59 -9.05
CA CYS A 446 -10.49 11.35 -10.39
C CYS A 446 -10.51 9.85 -10.73
N ARG A 447 -9.43 9.12 -10.42
CA ARG A 447 -9.35 7.65 -10.62
C ARG A 447 -10.37 6.90 -9.79
N LEU A 448 -10.49 7.23 -8.50
CA LEU A 448 -11.50 6.65 -7.61
C LEU A 448 -12.91 6.85 -8.14
N LYS A 449 -13.24 8.08 -8.61
CA LYS A 449 -14.55 8.39 -9.19
C LYS A 449 -14.82 7.58 -10.45
N TYR A 450 -13.83 7.44 -11.33
CA TYR A 450 -13.93 6.63 -12.54
C TYR A 450 -14.19 5.15 -12.20
N MET A 451 -13.35 4.56 -11.35
CA MET A 451 -13.44 3.15 -10.99
C MET A 451 -14.72 2.83 -10.21
N LYS A 452 -15.16 3.70 -9.30
CA LYS A 452 -16.43 3.55 -8.58
C LYS A 452 -17.63 3.57 -9.52
N LYS A 453 -17.60 4.34 -10.60
CA LYS A 453 -18.72 4.43 -11.56
C LYS A 453 -18.72 3.32 -12.61
N SER A 454 -17.66 2.51 -12.69
CA SER A 454 -17.56 1.41 -13.65
C SER A 454 -18.54 0.28 -13.31
N ASP A 455 -19.24 -0.24 -14.31
CA ASP A 455 -20.07 -1.45 -14.18
C ASP A 455 -19.24 -2.74 -14.12
N ASN A 456 -18.00 -2.68 -14.61
CA ASN A 456 -17.09 -3.82 -14.58
C ASN A 456 -16.51 -4.01 -13.16
N TYR A 457 -16.73 -5.22 -12.62
CA TYR A 457 -16.32 -5.65 -11.29
C TYR A 457 -14.82 -5.59 -11.04
N TYR A 458 -13.98 -5.84 -12.06
CA TYR A 458 -12.53 -5.68 -11.95
C TYR A 458 -12.15 -4.25 -11.56
N TYR A 459 -12.72 -3.23 -12.23
CA TYR A 459 -12.44 -1.84 -11.88
C TYR A 459 -13.03 -1.44 -10.52
N ARG A 460 -14.17 -2.02 -10.13
CA ARG A 460 -14.75 -1.81 -8.80
C ARG A 460 -13.91 -2.43 -7.68
N LEU A 461 -13.21 -3.53 -7.94
CA LEU A 461 -12.23 -4.12 -7.03
C LEU A 461 -10.90 -3.34 -7.02
N LYS A 462 -10.46 -2.82 -8.18
CA LYS A 462 -9.35 -1.84 -8.22
C LYS A 462 -9.63 -0.59 -7.39
N PHE A 463 -10.88 -0.13 -7.36
CA PHE A 463 -11.31 0.95 -6.46
C PHE A 463 -11.06 0.58 -4.99
N CYS A 464 -11.41 -0.63 -4.56
CA CYS A 464 -11.11 -1.09 -3.19
C CYS A 464 -9.60 -1.08 -2.91
N ALA A 465 -8.79 -1.64 -3.82
CA ALA A 465 -7.34 -1.69 -3.70
C ALA A 465 -6.73 -0.28 -3.59
N LEU A 466 -7.19 0.67 -4.41
CA LEU A 466 -6.70 2.03 -4.40
C LEU A 466 -7.09 2.78 -3.12
N VAL A 467 -8.32 2.58 -2.62
CA VAL A 467 -8.71 3.16 -1.31
C VAL A 467 -7.88 2.56 -0.19
N CYS A 468 -7.66 1.24 -0.18
CA CYS A 468 -6.79 0.57 0.79
C CYS A 468 -5.38 1.17 0.77
N ALA A 469 -4.78 1.26 -0.42
CA ALA A 469 -3.47 1.87 -0.60
C ALA A 469 -3.42 3.31 -0.10
N MET A 470 -4.45 4.11 -0.38
CA MET A 470 -4.57 5.49 0.10
C MET A 470 -4.74 5.61 1.62
N VAL A 471 -5.47 4.70 2.26
CA VAL A 471 -5.61 4.67 3.73
C VAL A 471 -4.28 4.29 4.37
N MET A 472 -3.63 3.27 3.84
CA MET A 472 -2.34 2.80 4.37
C MET A 472 -1.20 3.80 4.13
N ALA A 473 -1.27 4.59 3.05
CA ALA A 473 -0.31 5.66 2.74
C ALA A 473 -0.14 6.69 3.87
N ILE A 474 -1.13 6.82 4.78
CA ILE A 474 -1.05 7.70 5.96
C ILE A 474 0.04 7.27 6.93
N ALA A 475 0.32 5.96 6.98
CA ALA A 475 1.11 5.36 8.05
C ALA A 475 2.01 4.25 7.47
N ILE A 476 2.51 4.42 6.25
CA ILE A 476 3.46 3.51 5.62
C ILE A 476 4.75 4.24 5.30
N MET A 477 5.85 3.49 5.30
CA MET A 477 7.12 3.97 4.77
C MET A 477 7.04 4.32 3.29
N SER A 478 7.63 5.45 2.92
CA SER A 478 7.91 5.85 1.54
C SER A 478 9.05 4.98 0.99
N TYR A 479 8.77 3.71 0.69
CA TYR A 479 9.68 2.81 -0.02
C TYR A 479 9.20 2.51 -1.44
N SER A 480 10.17 2.35 -2.36
CA SER A 480 9.97 2.04 -3.77
C SER A 480 9.15 0.77 -4.00
N ILE A 481 9.15 -0.13 -3.02
CA ILE A 481 8.43 -1.40 -3.04
C ILE A 481 6.93 -1.18 -3.24
N HIS A 482 6.28 -0.32 -2.45
CA HIS A 482 4.82 -0.08 -2.56
C HIS A 482 4.46 0.73 -3.78
N MET A 483 5.30 1.71 -4.07
CA MET A 483 5.06 2.68 -5.13
C MET A 483 5.13 2.05 -6.52
N ALA A 484 5.92 0.98 -6.71
CA ALA A 484 6.01 0.26 -7.98
C ALA A 484 4.67 -0.34 -8.43
N PHE A 485 3.78 -0.65 -7.48
CA PHE A 485 2.46 -1.19 -7.77
C PHE A 485 1.44 -0.11 -8.10
N ILE A 486 1.66 1.14 -7.69
CA ILE A 486 0.69 2.23 -7.84
C ILE A 486 0.23 2.42 -9.30
N PRO A 487 1.11 2.44 -10.33
CA PRO A 487 0.68 2.53 -11.73
C PRO A 487 -0.31 1.43 -12.14
N SER A 488 -0.20 0.25 -11.52
CA SER A 488 -1.06 -0.89 -11.81
C SER A 488 -2.45 -0.76 -11.15
N LEU A 489 -2.53 -0.03 -10.03
CA LEU A 489 -3.75 0.25 -9.27
C LEU A 489 -4.52 1.45 -9.83
N LEU A 490 -3.79 2.44 -10.34
CA LEU A 490 -4.33 3.58 -11.07
C LEU A 490 -4.90 3.16 -12.42
#